data_AF-A0A173KSZ7-F1
#
_entry.id   AF-A0A173KSZ7-F1
#
_cell.length_a   1.000
_cell.length_b   1.000
_cell.length_c   1.000
_cell.angle_alpha   90.00
_cell.angle_beta   90.00
_cell.angle_gamma   90.00
#
_symmetry.space_group_name_H-M   'P 1'
#
loop_
_entity.id
_entity.type
_entity.pdbx_description
1 polymer ?
#
loop_
_entity_poly.entity_id
_entity_poly.type
_entity_poly.pdbx_seq_one_letter_code
_entity_poly.pdbx_strand_id
1 'polypeptide(L)'
;MAEIVSEEQQRRLSRNIMIAAAVALVLFILAAIVTVQTFNDVDRYETRIGEIRTIALADGSRLHLNSDSAAEVRFTKNGRKVRLLKGEASFDVTHDPQRAFEVEARSALVRTIGTSFNLRLRPALIELTVTQGAVTVRCGNHSPRRVSAGNGAVLQPRSLVLTHLDPRVIRQRTAWRRKLVHLEGETIEQAAGEFNRYRAAPILIGDPRVSSLRIGGQFHIADSGKFLSALQSRLPVRIVDGEDGSVMLLYRDLPARANSGN
;
A
#
# COMPACT_ATOMS: atom_id res chain seq x y z
N MET A 1 36.99 67.09 -0.19
CA MET A 1 37.66 66.56 1.03
C MET A 1 37.44 65.06 1.04
N ALA A 2 38.45 64.27 0.65
CA ALA A 2 38.43 62.81 0.80
C ALA A 2 39.15 62.47 2.11
N GLU A 3 38.44 61.89 3.05
CA GLU A 3 38.97 61.46 4.35
C GLU A 3 39.88 60.25 4.14
N ILE A 4 41.19 60.43 4.32
CA ILE A 4 42.19 59.36 4.19
C ILE A 4 42.10 58.50 5.45
N VAL A 5 41.42 57.37 5.33
CA VAL A 5 41.30 56.34 6.38
C VAL A 5 42.71 55.82 6.76
N SER A 6 43.05 55.78 8.05
CA SER A 6 44.39 55.37 8.51
C SER A 6 44.63 53.85 8.31
N GLU A 7 45.88 53.45 8.07
CA GLU A 7 46.26 52.03 7.85
C GLU A 7 45.83 51.11 9.02
N GLU A 8 45.76 51.63 10.24
CA GLU A 8 45.30 50.90 11.42
C GLU A 8 43.80 50.55 11.33
N GLN A 9 42.98 51.47 10.81
CA GLN A 9 41.57 51.21 10.56
C GLN A 9 41.38 50.18 9.44
N GLN A 10 42.19 50.22 8.38
CA GLN A 10 42.15 49.22 7.30
C GLN A 10 42.52 47.80 7.78
N ARG A 11 43.52 47.65 8.66
CA ARG A 11 43.90 46.34 9.23
C ARG A 11 42.85 45.79 10.20
N ARG A 12 42.21 46.65 10.99
CA ARG A 12 41.10 46.24 11.88
C ARG A 12 39.86 45.84 11.10
N LEU A 13 39.52 46.58 10.03
CA LEU A 13 38.42 46.22 9.13
C LEU A 13 38.66 44.88 8.42
N SER A 14 39.83 44.67 7.83
CA SER A 14 40.15 43.40 7.15
C SER A 14 40.17 42.20 8.11
N ARG A 15 40.67 42.35 9.34
CA ARG A 15 40.60 41.30 10.37
C ARG A 15 39.16 41.00 10.81
N ASN A 16 38.34 42.02 11.01
CA ASN A 16 36.94 41.83 11.38
C ASN A 16 36.12 41.20 10.23
N ILE A 17 36.41 41.55 8.98
CA ILE A 17 35.83 40.92 7.80
C ILE A 17 36.23 39.44 7.71
N MET A 18 37.50 39.11 7.96
CA MET A 18 37.99 37.71 7.98
C MET A 18 37.32 36.88 9.09
N ILE A 19 37.16 37.45 10.29
CA ILE A 19 36.45 36.79 11.40
C ILE A 19 34.98 36.58 11.05
N ALA A 20 34.31 37.60 10.50
CA ALA A 20 32.92 37.50 10.08
C ALA A 20 32.72 36.45 8.98
N ALA A 21 33.64 36.38 8.01
CA ALA A 21 33.62 35.36 6.95
C ALA A 21 33.81 33.94 7.50
N ALA A 22 34.72 33.75 8.46
CA ALA A 22 34.93 32.47 9.13
C ALA A 22 33.69 32.02 9.93
N VAL A 23 33.06 32.93 10.66
CA VAL A 23 31.81 32.65 11.41
C VAL A 23 30.67 32.31 10.45
N ALA A 24 30.51 33.05 9.36
CA ALA A 24 29.49 32.79 8.35
C ALA A 24 29.69 31.42 7.68
N LEU A 25 30.93 31.03 7.39
CA LEU A 25 31.26 29.72 6.83
C LEU A 25 30.92 28.60 7.81
N VAL A 26 31.27 28.74 9.09
CA VAL A 26 30.93 27.75 10.13
C VAL A 26 29.42 27.61 10.27
N LEU A 27 28.68 28.72 10.30
CA LEU A 27 27.21 28.70 10.36
C LEU A 27 26.59 28.06 9.11
N PHE A 28 27.15 28.33 7.93
CA PHE A 28 26.71 27.70 6.68
C PHE A 28 26.95 26.19 6.68
N ILE A 29 28.13 25.74 7.15
CA ILE A 29 28.44 24.31 7.28
C ILE A 29 27.51 23.65 8.31
N LEU A 30 27.25 24.29 9.45
CA LEU A 30 26.30 23.79 10.44
C LEU A 30 24.89 23.68 9.87
N ALA A 31 24.42 24.73 9.17
CA ALA A 31 23.11 24.73 8.53
C ALA A 31 23.02 23.65 7.44
N ALA A 32 24.07 23.45 6.65
CA ALA A 32 24.15 22.41 5.64
C ALA A 32 24.11 21.01 6.26
N ILE A 33 24.86 20.76 7.35
CA ILE A 33 24.84 19.48 8.08
C ILE A 33 23.46 19.21 8.66
N VAL A 34 22.84 20.20 9.32
CA VAL A 34 21.48 20.07 9.88
C VAL A 34 20.46 19.82 8.77
N THR A 35 20.60 20.48 7.62
CA THR A 35 19.72 20.28 6.46
C THR A 35 19.89 18.87 5.87
N VAL A 36 21.11 18.40 5.66
CA VAL A 36 21.38 17.05 5.14
C VAL A 36 20.87 15.98 6.11
N GLN A 37 21.11 16.13 7.42
CA GLN A 37 20.62 15.20 8.43
C GLN A 37 19.10 15.19 8.58
N THR A 38 18.42 16.31 8.33
CA THR A 38 16.95 16.35 8.40
C THR A 38 16.27 15.81 7.15
N PHE A 39 16.95 15.80 5.99
CA PHE A 39 16.36 15.40 4.71
C PHE A 39 16.74 13.98 4.22
N ASN A 40 17.75 13.31 4.79
CA ASN A 40 18.25 12.03 4.25
C ASN A 40 17.70 10.72 4.84
N ASP A 41 16.95 10.72 5.95
CA ASP A 41 16.41 9.46 6.52
C ASP A 41 15.03 9.11 5.96
N VAL A 42 14.98 8.71 4.69
CA VAL A 42 13.79 8.08 4.09
C VAL A 42 14.12 6.63 3.76
N ASP A 43 13.58 5.70 4.53
CA ASP A 43 13.69 4.29 4.23
C ASP A 43 12.68 3.92 3.13
N ARG A 44 13.17 3.30 2.06
CA ARG A 44 12.32 2.82 0.96
C ARG A 44 12.19 1.30 1.00
N TYR A 45 10.94 0.83 0.97
CA TYR A 45 10.61 -0.59 1.00
C TYR A 45 9.78 -0.94 -0.22
N GLU A 46 10.14 -2.04 -0.88
CA GLU A 46 9.45 -2.55 -2.06
C GLU A 46 9.31 -4.06 -2.02
N THR A 47 8.28 -4.55 -2.71
CA THR A 47 8.01 -5.96 -2.98
C THR A 47 7.84 -6.18 -4.47
N ARG A 48 8.34 -7.31 -4.96
CA ARG A 48 8.10 -7.79 -6.33
C ARG A 48 6.70 -8.40 -6.46
N ILE A 49 6.29 -8.71 -7.69
CA ILE A 49 5.07 -9.49 -7.93
C ILE A 49 5.20 -10.86 -7.24
N GLY A 50 4.19 -11.24 -6.46
CA GLY A 50 4.15 -12.49 -5.68
C GLY A 50 4.87 -12.42 -4.34
N GLU A 51 5.60 -11.35 -4.05
CA GLU A 51 6.34 -11.18 -2.81
C GLU A 51 5.49 -10.50 -1.72
N ILE A 52 5.59 -11.00 -0.49
CA ILE A 52 5.01 -10.36 0.69
C ILE A 52 6.11 -10.18 1.73
N ARG A 53 6.24 -8.98 2.26
CA ARG A 53 7.25 -8.64 3.28
C ARG A 53 6.61 -8.10 4.54
N THR A 54 7.21 -8.42 5.67
CA THR A 54 6.90 -7.79 6.97
C THR A 54 8.15 -7.06 7.43
N ILE A 55 8.00 -5.78 7.73
CA ILE A 55 9.06 -4.87 8.13
C ILE A 55 8.75 -4.40 9.55
N ALA A 56 9.69 -4.59 10.47
CA ALA A 56 9.65 -3.98 11.79
C ALA A 56 10.17 -2.53 11.67
N LEU A 57 9.36 -1.56 12.08
CA LEU A 57 9.72 -0.14 12.03
C LEU A 57 10.40 0.29 13.34
N ALA A 58 11.14 1.38 13.30
CA ALA A 58 11.93 1.87 14.44
C ALA A 58 11.10 2.28 15.68
N ASP A 59 9.80 2.50 15.53
CA ASP A 59 8.86 2.79 16.63
C ASP A 59 8.22 1.52 17.23
N GLY A 60 8.62 0.34 16.76
CA GLY A 60 8.04 -0.96 17.13
C GLY A 60 6.77 -1.33 16.35
N SER A 61 6.27 -0.46 15.47
CA SER A 61 5.16 -0.80 14.58
C SER A 61 5.59 -1.83 13.54
N ARG A 62 4.62 -2.54 12.93
CA ARG A 62 4.87 -3.43 11.79
C ARG A 62 4.20 -2.92 10.52
N LEU A 63 4.97 -2.86 9.45
CA LEU A 63 4.51 -2.64 8.09
C LEU A 63 4.51 -3.97 7.34
N HIS A 64 3.35 -4.42 6.91
CA HIS A 64 3.21 -5.51 5.96
C HIS A 64 3.02 -4.90 4.56
N LEU A 65 3.85 -5.30 3.61
CA LEU A 65 3.70 -4.95 2.19
C LEU A 65 3.22 -6.18 1.42
N ASN A 66 2.15 -6.02 0.65
CA ASN A 66 1.63 -7.05 -0.23
C ASN A 66 2.44 -7.10 -1.54
N SER A 67 2.07 -7.98 -2.48
CA SER A 67 2.63 -8.05 -3.84
C SER A 67 2.65 -6.69 -4.53
N ASP A 68 3.72 -6.43 -5.29
CA ASP A 68 3.90 -5.22 -6.12
C ASP A 68 3.60 -3.90 -5.39
N SER A 69 4.16 -3.75 -4.18
CA SER A 69 3.91 -2.62 -3.30
C SER A 69 5.19 -1.83 -3.05
N ALA A 70 5.04 -0.54 -2.80
CA ALA A 70 6.17 0.33 -2.45
C ALA A 70 5.74 1.37 -1.41
N ALA A 71 6.59 1.57 -0.40
CA ALA A 71 6.38 2.55 0.65
C ALA A 71 7.67 3.25 1.04
N GLU A 72 7.54 4.52 1.43
CA GLU A 72 8.61 5.33 2.02
C GLU A 72 8.27 5.60 3.48
N VAL A 73 9.23 5.39 4.38
CA VAL A 73 9.07 5.62 5.82
C VAL A 73 10.03 6.72 6.25
N ARG A 74 9.51 7.70 6.98
CA ARG A 74 10.28 8.79 7.56
C ARG A 74 9.79 9.07 8.97
N PHE A 75 10.60 8.67 9.94
CA PHE A 75 10.32 8.96 11.35
C PHE A 75 11.21 10.10 11.84
N THR A 76 10.61 11.02 12.58
CA THR A 76 11.29 12.17 13.18
C THR A 76 10.94 12.24 14.66
N LYS A 77 11.58 13.15 15.39
CA LYS A 77 11.21 13.43 16.79
C LYS A 77 9.75 13.85 16.94
N ASN A 78 9.17 14.50 15.93
CA ASN A 78 7.84 15.10 16.01
C ASN A 78 6.73 14.30 15.30
N GLY A 79 7.06 13.19 14.63
CA GLY A 79 6.05 12.43 13.90
C GLY A 79 6.57 11.21 13.19
N ARG A 80 5.65 10.27 12.91
CA ARG A 80 5.89 9.01 12.23
C ARG A 80 5.15 9.02 10.90
N LYS A 81 5.85 9.24 9.80
CA LYS A 81 5.21 9.36 8.47
C LYS A 81 5.56 8.18 7.58
N VAL A 82 4.54 7.67 6.88
CA VAL A 82 4.70 6.68 5.81
C VAL A 82 3.98 7.18 4.56
N ARG A 83 4.58 7.03 3.39
CA ARG A 83 3.92 7.24 2.10
C ARG A 83 3.76 5.90 1.40
N LEU A 84 2.53 5.49 1.13
CA LEU A 84 2.23 4.32 0.32
C LEU A 84 2.14 4.76 -1.15
N LEU A 85 3.15 4.40 -1.93
CA LEU A 85 3.31 4.84 -3.32
C LEU A 85 2.47 4.01 -4.28
N LYS A 86 2.45 2.68 -4.08
CA LYS A 86 1.65 1.73 -4.85
C LYS A 86 1.33 0.46 -4.05
N GLY A 87 0.37 -0.31 -4.57
CA GLY A 87 0.03 -1.64 -4.06
C GLY A 87 -0.84 -1.60 -2.81
N GLU A 88 -0.54 -2.46 -1.85
CA GLU A 88 -1.31 -2.65 -0.63
C GLU A 88 -0.40 -2.82 0.58
N ALA A 89 -0.76 -2.17 1.68
CA ALA A 89 -0.04 -2.26 2.93
C ALA A 89 -0.99 -2.40 4.12
N SER A 90 -0.59 -3.23 5.09
CA SER A 90 -1.23 -3.31 6.39
C SER A 90 -0.29 -2.82 7.47
N PHE A 91 -0.82 -2.05 8.41
CA PHE A 91 -0.09 -1.41 9.48
C PHE A 91 -0.62 -1.92 10.80
N ASP A 92 0.25 -2.50 11.62
CA ASP A 92 0.00 -2.72 13.04
C ASP A 92 0.78 -1.63 13.81
N VAL A 93 0.12 -0.53 14.16
CA VAL A 93 0.78 0.67 14.71
C VAL A 93 0.89 0.56 16.23
N THR A 94 2.11 0.67 16.76
CA THR A 94 2.37 0.76 18.19
C THR A 94 1.77 2.04 18.76
N HIS A 95 1.11 1.91 19.92
CA HIS A 95 0.46 3.02 20.59
C HIS A 95 1.49 4.05 21.10
N ASP A 96 1.39 5.29 20.63
CA ASP A 96 2.18 6.44 21.09
C ASP A 96 1.31 7.70 20.94
N PRO A 97 0.76 8.24 22.05
CA PRO A 97 -0.11 9.42 22.03
C PRO A 97 0.67 10.73 21.79
N GLN A 98 1.99 10.74 21.97
CA GLN A 98 2.82 11.93 21.79
C GLN A 98 3.20 12.15 20.32
N ARG A 99 3.36 11.05 19.55
CA ARG A 99 3.73 11.12 18.12
C ARG A 99 2.69 10.41 17.28
N ALA A 100 1.90 11.16 16.53
CA ALA A 100 0.96 10.57 15.58
C ALA A 100 1.68 9.77 14.47
N PHE A 101 1.04 8.69 14.05
CA PHE A 101 1.36 7.89 12.87
C PHE A 101 0.49 8.35 11.71
N GLU A 102 1.12 8.81 10.63
CA GLU A 102 0.48 9.37 9.46
C GLU A 102 0.86 8.57 8.22
N VAL A 103 -0.15 8.10 7.48
CA VAL A 103 0.02 7.43 6.19
C VAL A 103 -0.58 8.27 5.09
N GLU A 104 0.26 8.69 4.15
CA GLU A 104 -0.13 9.34 2.92
C GLU A 104 -0.31 8.31 1.81
N ALA A 105 -1.44 8.36 1.11
CA ALA A 105 -1.72 7.54 -0.05
C ALA A 105 -2.45 8.40 -1.08
N ARG A 106 -1.76 8.82 -2.16
CA ARG A 106 -2.28 9.78 -3.15
C ARG A 106 -2.86 11.03 -2.46
N SER A 107 -4.16 11.29 -2.60
CA SER A 107 -4.87 12.43 -2.00
C SER A 107 -5.38 12.18 -0.57
N ALA A 108 -5.14 10.98 -0.02
CA ALA A 108 -5.59 10.58 1.31
C ALA A 108 -4.47 10.72 2.35
N LEU A 109 -4.84 11.24 3.52
CA LEU A 109 -4.02 11.26 4.72
C LEU A 109 -4.77 10.50 5.83
N VAL A 110 -4.17 9.42 6.32
CA VAL A 110 -4.70 8.58 7.40
C VAL A 110 -3.85 8.80 8.64
N ARG A 111 -4.47 9.19 9.76
CA ARG A 111 -3.77 9.50 11.01
C ARG A 111 -4.29 8.64 12.16
N THR A 112 -3.38 8.14 12.99
CA THR A 112 -3.69 7.41 14.22
C THR A 112 -2.59 7.63 15.27
N ILE A 113 -2.86 7.21 16.50
CA ILE A 113 -1.87 7.08 17.58
C ILE A 113 -1.60 5.61 17.95
N GLY A 114 -2.41 4.65 17.49
CA GLY A 114 -2.24 3.21 17.74
C GLY A 114 -3.46 2.42 17.26
N THR A 115 -3.34 1.75 16.11
CA THR A 115 -4.45 1.14 15.34
C THR A 115 -3.89 0.05 14.43
N SER A 116 -4.70 -0.97 14.13
CA SER A 116 -4.44 -1.89 13.01
C SER A 116 -5.37 -1.61 11.84
N PHE A 117 -4.81 -1.40 10.65
CA PHE A 117 -5.57 -1.10 9.44
C PHE A 117 -4.86 -1.56 8.16
N ASN A 118 -5.60 -1.59 7.06
CA ASN A 118 -5.13 -1.97 5.73
C ASN A 118 -5.51 -0.89 4.72
N LEU A 119 -4.56 -0.50 3.86
CA LEU A 119 -4.75 0.40 2.74
C LEU A 119 -4.39 -0.30 1.43
N ARG A 120 -5.34 -0.32 0.50
CA ARG A 120 -5.13 -0.86 -0.85
C ARG A 120 -5.36 0.24 -1.88
N LEU A 121 -4.34 0.53 -2.68
CA LEU A 121 -4.44 1.45 -3.81
C LEU A 121 -4.90 0.67 -5.03
N ARG A 122 -6.10 0.99 -5.53
CA ARG A 122 -6.59 0.56 -6.84
C ARG A 122 -6.36 1.68 -7.87
N PRO A 123 -6.45 1.43 -9.19
CA PRO A 123 -6.25 2.47 -10.19
C PRO A 123 -7.05 3.76 -9.92
N ALA A 124 -8.35 3.66 -9.60
CA ALA A 124 -9.23 4.82 -9.43
C ALA A 124 -9.58 5.17 -7.97
N LEU A 125 -9.24 4.34 -6.99
CA LEU A 125 -9.69 4.51 -5.60
C LEU A 125 -8.72 3.92 -4.59
N ILE A 126 -8.91 4.28 -3.32
CA ILE A 126 -8.21 3.72 -2.17
C ILE A 126 -9.24 3.02 -1.28
N GLU A 127 -8.96 1.78 -0.91
CA GLU A 127 -9.76 1.05 0.07
C GLU A 127 -9.04 1.06 1.41
N LEU A 128 -9.69 1.64 2.42
CA LEU A 128 -9.30 1.57 3.82
C LEU A 128 -10.15 0.51 4.53
N THR A 129 -9.51 -0.34 5.32
CA THR A 129 -10.17 -1.28 6.23
C THR A 129 -9.53 -1.18 7.61
N VAL A 130 -10.31 -0.89 8.65
CA VAL A 130 -9.80 -0.77 10.03
C VAL A 130 -10.18 -2.02 10.81
N THR A 131 -9.18 -2.72 11.35
CA THR A 131 -9.38 -3.98 12.08
C THR A 131 -9.38 -3.79 13.59
N GLN A 132 -8.64 -2.80 14.11
CA GLN A 132 -8.58 -2.51 15.55
C GLN A 132 -8.37 -1.02 15.79
N GLY A 133 -9.03 -0.46 16.80
CA GLY A 133 -8.91 0.95 17.15
C GLY A 133 -9.67 1.85 16.17
N ALA A 134 -9.08 3.00 15.83
CA ALA A 134 -9.67 3.93 14.87
C ALA A 134 -8.60 4.77 14.16
N VAL A 135 -8.92 5.25 12.97
CA VAL A 135 -8.10 6.23 12.25
C VAL A 135 -8.93 7.45 11.92
N THR A 136 -8.27 8.60 11.80
CA THR A 136 -8.85 9.80 11.21
C THR A 136 -8.37 9.90 9.77
N VAL A 137 -9.30 10.06 8.83
CA VAL A 137 -9.02 10.08 7.40
C VAL A 137 -9.42 11.42 6.83
N ARG A 138 -8.53 12.03 6.05
CA ARG A 138 -8.82 13.21 5.23
C ARG A 138 -8.51 12.89 3.77
N CYS A 139 -9.37 13.27 2.84
CA CYS A 139 -9.13 13.11 1.41
C CYS A 139 -9.41 14.43 0.69
N GLY A 140 -8.40 15.00 0.02
CA GLY A 140 -8.55 16.32 -0.63
C GLY A 140 -9.04 17.40 0.35
N ASN A 141 -10.13 18.09 -0.03
CA ASN A 141 -10.76 19.17 0.73
C ASN A 141 -11.89 18.70 1.66
N HIS A 142 -12.13 17.39 1.77
CA HIS A 142 -13.15 16.86 2.68
C HIS A 142 -12.74 17.06 4.14
N SER A 143 -13.72 17.28 5.02
CA SER A 143 -13.49 17.31 6.46
C SER A 143 -12.94 15.97 6.95
N PRO A 144 -12.04 15.97 7.96
CA PRO A 144 -11.54 14.73 8.53
C PRO A 144 -12.68 13.86 9.07
N ARG A 145 -12.69 12.57 8.74
CA ARG A 145 -13.68 11.61 9.23
C ARG A 145 -13.02 10.47 10.00
N ARG A 146 -13.61 10.12 11.13
CA ARG A 146 -13.14 8.99 11.96
C ARG A 146 -13.69 7.68 11.39
N VAL A 147 -12.81 6.70 11.21
CA VAL A 147 -13.16 5.33 10.79
C VAL A 147 -12.70 4.38 11.89
N SER A 148 -13.64 3.72 12.54
CA SER A 148 -13.38 2.79 13.65
C SER A 148 -13.29 1.34 13.15
N ALA A 149 -12.73 0.46 13.98
CA ALA A 149 -12.70 -0.98 13.75
C ALA A 149 -14.08 -1.54 13.33
N GLY A 150 -14.07 -2.50 12.40
CA GLY A 150 -15.30 -3.03 11.80
C GLY A 150 -15.83 -2.18 10.64
N ASN A 151 -15.21 -1.03 10.35
CA ASN A 151 -15.58 -0.17 9.23
C ASN A 151 -14.43 0.00 8.25
N GLY A 152 -14.79 0.48 7.07
CA GLY A 152 -13.85 0.90 6.04
C GLY A 152 -14.26 2.23 5.43
N ALA A 153 -13.41 2.69 4.52
CA ALA A 153 -13.74 3.80 3.66
C ALA A 153 -13.24 3.53 2.23
N VAL A 154 -14.01 3.98 1.26
CA VAL A 154 -13.54 4.11 -0.13
C VAL A 154 -13.25 5.58 -0.37
N LEU A 155 -12.02 5.87 -0.80
CA LEU A 155 -11.57 7.22 -1.08
C LEU A 155 -11.27 7.39 -2.57
N GLN A 156 -11.80 8.46 -3.13
CA GLN A 156 -11.54 8.96 -4.46
C GLN A 156 -11.21 10.45 -4.35
N PRO A 157 -10.62 11.10 -5.37
CA PRO A 157 -10.20 12.51 -5.29
C PRO A 157 -11.29 13.49 -4.81
N ARG A 158 -12.56 13.18 -5.09
CA ARG A 158 -13.72 14.01 -4.71
C ARG A 158 -14.75 13.32 -3.84
N SER A 159 -14.51 12.07 -3.45
CA SER A 159 -15.47 11.29 -2.67
C SER A 159 -14.78 10.57 -1.52
N LEU A 160 -15.39 10.63 -0.35
CA LEU A 160 -15.04 9.80 0.79
C LEU A 160 -16.36 9.16 1.21
N VAL A 161 -16.41 7.82 1.20
CA VAL A 161 -17.60 7.05 1.61
C VAL A 161 -17.20 6.11 2.71
N LEU A 162 -17.85 6.21 3.87
CA LEU A 162 -17.67 5.26 4.97
C LEU A 162 -18.65 4.11 4.78
N THR A 163 -18.22 2.91 5.14
CA THR A 163 -19.06 1.71 5.02
C THR A 163 -18.76 0.79 6.20
N HIS A 164 -19.82 0.25 6.80
CA HIS A 164 -19.69 -0.85 7.73
C HIS A 164 -19.29 -2.12 6.97
N LEU A 165 -18.28 -2.82 7.44
CA LEU A 165 -17.77 -4.01 6.76
C LEU A 165 -18.19 -5.26 7.52
N ASP A 166 -18.88 -6.17 6.83
CA ASP A 166 -19.13 -7.51 7.34
C ASP A 166 -17.78 -8.17 7.74
N PRO A 167 -17.70 -8.88 8.89
CA PRO A 167 -16.48 -9.56 9.32
C PRO A 167 -15.85 -10.45 8.24
N ARG A 168 -16.65 -11.04 7.35
CA ARG A 168 -16.20 -11.82 6.19
C ARG A 168 -15.34 -10.99 5.24
N VAL A 169 -15.81 -9.78 4.91
CA VAL A 169 -15.09 -8.83 4.05
C VAL A 169 -13.78 -8.40 4.69
N ILE A 170 -13.78 -8.19 6.01
CA ILE A 170 -12.55 -7.83 6.74
C ILE A 170 -11.54 -8.98 6.68
N ARG A 171 -11.98 -10.23 6.93
CA ARG A 171 -11.10 -11.41 6.80
C ARG A 171 -10.54 -11.52 5.39
N GLN A 172 -11.38 -11.39 4.36
CA GLN A 172 -10.95 -11.44 2.97
C GLN A 172 -9.89 -10.38 2.66
N ARG A 173 -10.15 -9.12 3.02
CA ARG A 173 -9.23 -7.99 2.75
C ARG A 173 -7.92 -8.06 3.52
N THR A 174 -7.81 -8.91 4.54
CA THR A 174 -6.61 -9.03 5.38
C THR A 174 -5.95 -10.41 5.30
N ALA A 175 -6.56 -11.37 4.60
CA ALA A 175 -6.07 -12.74 4.47
C ALA A 175 -4.67 -12.84 3.85
N TRP A 176 -4.33 -11.90 2.94
CA TRP A 176 -3.04 -11.86 2.27
C TRP A 176 -1.86 -11.76 3.25
N ARG A 177 -2.05 -11.18 4.44
CA ARG A 177 -1.02 -11.11 5.50
C ARG A 177 -0.53 -12.50 5.93
N ARG A 178 -1.39 -13.51 5.79
CA ARG A 178 -1.09 -14.92 6.07
C ARG A 178 -0.79 -15.72 4.80
N LYS A 179 -0.50 -15.03 3.68
CA LYS A 179 -0.29 -15.60 2.34
C LYS A 179 -1.49 -16.37 1.80
N LEU A 180 -2.70 -15.89 2.11
CA LEU A 180 -3.95 -16.53 1.72
C LEU A 180 -4.83 -15.62 0.87
N VAL A 181 -5.55 -16.24 -0.07
CA VAL A 181 -6.75 -15.70 -0.71
C VAL A 181 -7.95 -16.40 -0.09
N HIS A 182 -8.85 -15.64 0.50
CA HIS A 182 -10.12 -16.17 1.03
C HIS A 182 -11.25 -15.80 0.08
N LEU A 183 -11.97 -16.80 -0.39
CA LEU A 183 -13.13 -16.66 -1.26
C LEU A 183 -14.37 -17.20 -0.55
N GLU A 184 -15.38 -16.38 -0.38
CA GLU A 184 -16.68 -16.70 0.23
C GLU A 184 -17.82 -16.59 -0.79
N GLY A 185 -17.55 -17.02 -2.03
CA GLY A 185 -18.55 -17.08 -3.11
C GLY A 185 -18.40 -15.98 -4.16
N GLU A 186 -17.21 -15.39 -4.27
CA GLU A 186 -16.83 -14.47 -5.35
C GLU A 186 -17.02 -15.10 -6.72
N THR A 187 -17.23 -14.24 -7.70
CA THR A 187 -17.25 -14.66 -9.10
C THR A 187 -15.84 -15.08 -9.55
N ILE A 188 -15.73 -15.91 -10.59
CA ILE A 188 -14.42 -16.29 -11.14
C ILE A 188 -13.66 -15.06 -11.60
N GLU A 189 -14.34 -14.04 -12.13
CA GLU A 189 -13.71 -12.75 -12.47
C GLU A 189 -13.04 -12.09 -11.26
N GLN A 190 -13.74 -12.02 -10.13
CA GLN A 190 -13.20 -11.46 -8.90
C GLN A 190 -12.04 -12.30 -8.36
N ALA A 191 -12.19 -13.63 -8.36
CA ALA A 191 -11.15 -14.55 -7.89
C ALA A 191 -9.89 -14.49 -8.77
N ALA A 192 -10.04 -14.58 -10.10
CA ALA A 192 -8.95 -14.45 -11.05
C ALA A 192 -8.25 -13.10 -10.92
N GLY A 193 -9.02 -12.01 -10.77
CA GLY A 193 -8.49 -10.68 -10.51
C GLY A 193 -7.65 -10.61 -9.22
N GLU A 194 -8.03 -11.31 -8.17
CA GLU A 194 -7.25 -11.37 -6.92
C GLU A 194 -5.98 -12.21 -7.08
N PHE A 195 -6.03 -13.37 -7.74
CA PHE A 195 -4.83 -14.18 -8.03
C PHE A 195 -3.84 -13.48 -8.96
N ASN A 196 -4.33 -12.75 -9.96
CA ASN A 196 -3.49 -12.03 -10.93
C ASN A 196 -2.61 -10.96 -10.28
N ARG A 197 -2.92 -10.53 -9.06
CA ARG A 197 -2.03 -9.64 -8.28
C ARG A 197 -0.71 -10.28 -7.89
N TYR A 198 -0.68 -11.61 -7.83
CA TYR A 198 0.45 -12.39 -7.34
C TYR A 198 1.15 -13.15 -8.48
N ARG A 199 0.63 -13.10 -9.71
CA ARG A 199 1.18 -13.81 -10.87
C ARG A 199 1.75 -12.82 -11.88
N ALA A 200 2.93 -13.13 -12.39
CA ALA A 200 3.49 -12.41 -13.53
C ALA A 200 2.72 -12.72 -14.83
N ALA A 201 2.37 -13.99 -15.04
CA ALA A 201 1.54 -14.44 -16.14
C ALA A 201 0.07 -14.56 -15.68
N PRO A 202 -0.91 -13.93 -16.36
CA PRO A 202 -2.26 -13.77 -15.84
C PRO A 202 -3.14 -15.01 -16.04
N ILE A 203 -4.20 -15.10 -15.23
CA ILE A 203 -5.40 -15.90 -15.49
C ILE A 203 -6.36 -15.02 -16.28
N LEU A 204 -6.70 -15.43 -17.49
CA LEU A 204 -7.58 -14.74 -18.43
C LEU A 204 -8.91 -15.47 -18.51
N ILE A 205 -10.00 -14.72 -18.68
CA ILE A 205 -11.33 -15.29 -18.95
C ILE A 205 -11.56 -15.18 -20.45
N GLY A 206 -11.50 -16.31 -21.14
CA GLY A 206 -11.74 -16.39 -22.59
C GLY A 206 -13.21 -16.57 -22.96
N ASP A 207 -14.05 -16.99 -22.00
CA ASP A 207 -15.49 -17.17 -22.21
C ASP A 207 -16.29 -16.42 -21.12
N PRO A 208 -17.14 -15.43 -21.48
CA PRO A 208 -17.95 -14.68 -20.53
C PRO A 208 -18.87 -15.54 -19.65
N ARG A 209 -19.27 -16.75 -20.09
CA ARG A 209 -20.09 -17.67 -19.28
C ARG A 209 -19.38 -18.13 -18.01
N VAL A 210 -18.04 -18.10 -18.01
CA VAL A 210 -17.22 -18.46 -16.86
C VAL A 210 -17.19 -17.33 -15.82
N SER A 211 -17.27 -16.06 -16.25
CA SER A 211 -16.98 -14.91 -15.38
C SER A 211 -17.86 -14.83 -14.14
N SER A 212 -19.14 -15.20 -14.29
CA SER A 212 -20.18 -15.10 -13.25
C SER A 212 -20.31 -16.34 -12.37
N LEU A 213 -19.66 -17.45 -12.73
CA LEU A 213 -19.62 -18.64 -11.88
C LEU A 213 -18.97 -18.29 -10.55
N ARG A 214 -19.43 -18.92 -9.48
CA ARG A 214 -18.97 -18.61 -8.12
C ARG A 214 -18.09 -19.73 -7.58
N ILE A 215 -17.07 -19.34 -6.83
CA ILE A 215 -16.20 -20.26 -6.13
C ILE A 215 -15.95 -19.77 -4.70
N GLY A 216 -16.03 -20.71 -3.77
CA GLY A 216 -15.61 -20.50 -2.38
C GLY A 216 -14.40 -21.37 -2.06
N GLY A 217 -13.65 -20.95 -1.06
CA GLY A 217 -12.50 -21.69 -0.54
C GLY A 217 -11.40 -20.78 -0.05
N GLN A 218 -10.42 -21.41 0.58
CA GLN A 218 -9.20 -20.74 1.04
C GLN A 218 -8.03 -21.33 0.27
N PHE A 219 -7.25 -20.46 -0.35
CA PHE A 219 -6.14 -20.83 -1.21
C PHE A 219 -4.88 -20.09 -0.77
N HIS A 220 -3.73 -20.71 -0.93
CA HIS A 220 -2.47 -20.02 -0.72
C HIS A 220 -2.16 -19.14 -1.94
N ILE A 221 -1.69 -17.90 -1.74
CA ILE A 221 -1.44 -16.94 -2.84
C ILE A 221 -0.45 -17.46 -3.89
N ALA A 222 0.51 -18.28 -3.47
CA ALA A 222 1.55 -18.85 -4.32
C ALA A 222 1.11 -20.13 -5.05
N ASP A 223 -0.07 -20.67 -4.72
CA ASP A 223 -0.57 -21.94 -5.25
C ASP A 223 -1.82 -21.71 -6.08
N SER A 224 -1.64 -21.02 -7.22
CA SER A 224 -2.70 -20.88 -8.21
C SER A 224 -3.09 -22.22 -8.83
N GLY A 225 -2.21 -23.23 -8.80
CA GLY A 225 -2.50 -24.58 -9.28
C GLY A 225 -3.68 -25.20 -8.55
N LYS A 226 -3.69 -25.17 -7.21
CA LYS A 226 -4.83 -25.68 -6.42
C LYS A 226 -6.12 -24.93 -6.70
N PHE A 227 -6.06 -23.62 -6.93
CA PHE A 227 -7.23 -22.84 -7.33
C PHE A 227 -7.77 -23.29 -8.70
N LEU A 228 -6.90 -23.42 -9.69
CA LEU A 228 -7.24 -23.86 -11.04
C LEU A 228 -7.80 -25.30 -11.05
N SER A 229 -7.21 -26.22 -10.28
CA SER A 229 -7.74 -27.58 -10.11
C SER A 229 -9.12 -27.59 -9.43
N ALA A 230 -9.36 -26.70 -8.45
CA ALA A 230 -10.67 -26.55 -7.83
C ALA A 230 -11.73 -26.04 -8.81
N LEU A 231 -11.36 -25.15 -9.75
CA LEU A 231 -12.26 -24.70 -10.81
C LEU A 231 -12.67 -25.85 -11.74
N GLN A 232 -11.71 -26.61 -12.27
CA GLN A 232 -12.01 -27.70 -13.22
C GLN A 232 -12.82 -28.84 -12.63
N SER A 233 -12.62 -29.13 -11.34
CA SER A 233 -13.28 -30.22 -10.63
C SER A 233 -14.71 -29.89 -10.21
N ARG A 234 -15.02 -28.62 -9.90
CA ARG A 234 -16.32 -28.21 -9.34
C ARG A 234 -17.22 -27.46 -10.32
N LEU A 235 -16.65 -26.89 -11.38
CA LEU A 235 -17.35 -25.99 -12.29
C LEU A 235 -17.20 -26.47 -13.75
N PRO A 236 -18.10 -26.05 -14.67
CA PRO A 236 -17.98 -26.32 -16.09
C PRO A 236 -16.91 -25.42 -16.73
N VAL A 237 -15.66 -25.54 -16.27
CA VAL A 237 -14.53 -24.75 -16.74
C VAL A 237 -13.48 -25.67 -17.34
N ARG A 238 -13.03 -25.32 -18.54
CA ARG A 238 -11.85 -25.87 -19.21
C ARG A 238 -10.71 -24.86 -19.08
N ILE A 239 -9.51 -25.37 -18.84
CA ILE A 239 -8.30 -24.57 -18.72
C ILE A 239 -7.44 -24.81 -19.95
N VAL A 240 -6.90 -23.73 -20.51
CA VAL A 240 -5.91 -23.76 -21.60
C VAL A 240 -4.71 -22.96 -21.13
N ASP A 241 -3.56 -23.63 -21.00
CA ASP A 241 -2.31 -22.98 -20.66
C ASP A 241 -1.72 -22.29 -21.89
N GLY A 242 -1.25 -21.05 -21.71
CA GLY A 242 -0.48 -20.31 -22.70
C GLY A 242 1.01 -20.62 -22.58
N GLU A 243 1.75 -20.43 -23.68
CA GLU A 243 3.20 -20.66 -23.73
C GLU A 243 3.99 -19.72 -22.79
N ASP A 244 3.43 -18.56 -22.47
CA ASP A 244 3.97 -17.56 -21.56
C ASP A 244 3.64 -17.83 -20.07
N GLY A 245 2.99 -18.96 -19.78
CA GLY A 245 2.49 -19.31 -18.45
C GLY A 245 1.18 -18.63 -18.06
N SER A 246 0.57 -17.88 -18.99
CA SER A 246 -0.80 -17.40 -18.81
C SER A 246 -1.77 -18.57 -18.84
N VAL A 247 -2.96 -18.38 -18.29
CA VAL A 247 -3.96 -19.45 -18.19
C VAL A 247 -5.29 -18.88 -18.67
N MET A 248 -5.88 -19.47 -19.70
CA MET A 248 -7.18 -19.05 -20.21
C MET A 248 -8.29 -19.99 -19.73
N LEU A 249 -9.31 -19.41 -19.09
CA LEU A 249 -10.50 -20.09 -18.62
C LEU A 249 -11.59 -20.03 -19.68
N LEU A 250 -12.08 -21.19 -20.10
CA LEU A 250 -13.15 -21.36 -21.09
C LEU A 250 -14.29 -22.17 -20.49
N TYR A 251 -15.51 -21.99 -20.97
CA TYR A 251 -16.61 -22.83 -20.52
C TYR A 251 -16.46 -24.25 -21.09
N ARG A 252 -16.75 -25.26 -20.27
CA ARG A 252 -16.77 -26.67 -20.70
C ARG A 252 -18.19 -27.04 -21.06
N ASP A 253 -18.50 -26.98 -22.35
CA ASP A 253 -19.73 -27.55 -22.88
C ASP A 253 -19.67 -29.08 -22.67
N LEU A 254 -20.62 -29.63 -21.92
CA LEU A 254 -20.79 -31.09 -21.84
C LEU A 254 -21.23 -31.58 -23.22
N PRO A 255 -20.67 -32.69 -23.74
CA PRO A 255 -21.16 -33.24 -25.00
C PRO A 255 -22.65 -33.51 -24.88
N ALA A 256 -23.43 -33.07 -25.88
CA ALA A 256 -24.84 -33.41 -25.98
C ALA A 256 -24.95 -34.93 -25.88
N ARG A 257 -25.77 -35.44 -24.96
CA ARG A 257 -26.08 -36.88 -24.93
C ARG A 257 -26.57 -37.24 -26.32
N ALA A 258 -25.82 -38.07 -27.03
CA ALA A 258 -26.31 -38.66 -28.26
C ALA A 258 -27.64 -39.33 -27.90
N ASN A 259 -28.74 -38.81 -28.44
CA ASN A 259 -30.01 -39.53 -28.45
C ASN A 259 -29.74 -40.81 -29.22
N SER A 260 -29.46 -41.90 -28.50
CA SER A 260 -29.64 -43.25 -29.02
C SER A 260 -31.14 -43.40 -29.22
N GLY A 261 -31.59 -43.07 -30.42
CA GLY A 261 -32.92 -43.44 -30.88
C GLY A 261 -33.04 -44.96 -30.77
N ASN A 262 -34.12 -45.38 -30.12
CA ASN A 262 -34.72 -46.68 -30.34
C ASN A 262 -36.24 -46.52 -30.22
#